data_AF-A0A1F4QIQ3-F1
#
_entry.id   AF-A0A1F4QIQ3-F1
#
_cell.length_a   1.000
_cell.length_b   1.000
_cell.length_c   1.000
_cell.angle_alpha   90.00
_cell.angle_beta   90.00
_cell.angle_gamma   90.00
#
_symmetry.space_group_name_H-M   'P 1'
#
loop_
_entity.id
_entity.type
_entity.pdbx_description
1 polymer ?
#
loop_
_entity_poly.entity_id
_entity_poly.type
_entity_poly.pdbx_seq_one_letter_code
_entity_poly.pdbx_strand_id
1 'polypeptide(L)'
;MDFEATVGSHVVILTEGALIERLRRDATIALDPHVLHAGFIYSASGRDALRGLYTQYLDIGKAADLPMIVCTPTWRANPVRLQRAGLADKDVNRDAVRFLAAMRGEYGEYAGRVFIGGLVGCAGDAYKPGEALGAKEAARFHGAQTKALAAAGVDFLLAATLPNAGEAQGIAAAMAACRVPYALSFVVKGDGRLLDGTALHDAVAAIDASVNAPPLFYMVNCVHPTACEEAFASEASRAHRIAERVIGLQANASSKSPEELDGLGQLDADPPEVLTNAMLRVRRRFGTRILGGCCGTDHRHIAWLARRVKESARPIL
;
A
#
# COMPACT_ATOMS: atom_id res chain seq x y z
N MET A 1 2.48 -20.54 -6.54
CA MET A 1 1.05 -20.23 -6.32
C MET A 1 0.83 -18.85 -6.90
N ASP A 2 -0.22 -18.63 -7.69
CA ASP A 2 -0.51 -17.28 -8.16
C ASP A 2 -1.01 -16.39 -6.99
N PHE A 3 -1.08 -15.08 -7.25
CA PHE A 3 -1.42 -14.09 -6.22
C PHE A 3 -2.84 -14.32 -5.65
N GLU A 4 -3.82 -14.58 -6.51
CA GLU A 4 -5.22 -14.78 -6.11
C GLU A 4 -5.39 -16.01 -5.22
N ALA A 5 -4.76 -17.14 -5.58
CA ALA A 5 -4.77 -18.35 -4.75
C ALA A 5 -4.08 -18.11 -3.40
N THR A 6 -3.03 -17.30 -3.36
CA THR A 6 -2.34 -16.98 -2.09
C THR A 6 -3.21 -16.10 -1.19
N VAL A 7 -3.90 -15.10 -1.77
CA VAL A 7 -4.89 -14.31 -1.04
C VAL A 7 -6.03 -15.23 -0.54
N GLY A 8 -6.49 -16.16 -1.37
CA GLY A 8 -7.55 -17.11 -1.04
C GLY A 8 -7.19 -18.13 0.06
N SER A 9 -5.91 -18.44 0.27
CA SER A 9 -5.47 -19.48 1.22
C SER A 9 -5.47 -19.04 2.69
N HIS A 10 -5.85 -17.81 3.01
CA HIS A 10 -5.94 -17.26 4.37
C HIS A 10 -4.61 -17.23 5.15
N VAL A 11 -3.48 -17.46 4.48
CA VAL A 11 -2.15 -17.21 5.05
C VAL A 11 -1.96 -15.71 5.29
N VAL A 12 -1.11 -15.37 6.26
CA VAL A 12 -0.69 -13.98 6.44
C VAL A 12 0.31 -13.63 5.35
N ILE A 13 0.06 -12.53 4.66
CA ILE A 13 0.94 -11.95 3.65
C ILE A 13 1.53 -10.67 4.25
N LEU A 14 2.85 -10.56 4.26
CA LEU A 14 3.51 -9.34 4.68
C LEU A 14 3.54 -8.32 3.54
N THR A 15 3.50 -7.04 3.88
CA THR A 15 3.88 -5.97 2.97
C THR A 15 5.09 -5.24 3.56
N GLU A 16 5.75 -4.42 2.73
CA GLU A 16 6.85 -3.57 3.19
C GLU A 16 6.43 -2.51 4.23
N GLY A 17 7.43 -1.86 4.84
CA GLY A 17 7.24 -0.64 5.62
C GLY A 17 7.41 0.63 4.77
N ALA A 18 7.58 1.80 5.40
CA ALA A 18 7.76 3.04 4.65
C ALA A 18 9.01 3.02 3.74
N LEU A 19 8.83 3.32 2.46
CA LEU A 19 9.96 3.63 1.56
C LEU A 19 10.24 5.13 1.54
N ILE A 20 9.25 5.94 1.16
CA ILE A 20 9.39 7.39 0.96
C ILE A 20 9.92 8.08 2.21
N GLU A 21 9.36 7.78 3.38
CA GLU A 21 9.73 8.47 4.61
C GLU A 21 11.14 8.08 5.07
N ARG A 22 11.54 6.82 4.88
CA ARG A 22 12.91 6.38 5.18
C ARG A 22 13.93 7.08 4.26
N LEU A 23 13.61 7.18 2.97
CA LEU A 23 14.43 7.93 2.00
C LEU A 23 14.48 9.43 2.33
N ARG A 24 13.37 10.03 2.75
CA ARG A 24 13.30 11.46 3.12
C ARG A 24 14.24 11.81 4.28
N ARG A 25 14.55 10.85 5.14
CA ARG A 25 15.40 11.04 6.32
C ARG A 25 16.86 10.73 6.08
N ASP A 26 17.17 10.15 4.93
CA ASP A 26 18.53 9.98 4.50
C ASP A 26 19.06 11.32 3.96
N ALA A 27 19.95 11.96 4.74
CA ALA A 27 20.53 13.25 4.38
C ALA A 27 21.38 13.20 3.09
N THR A 28 21.72 12.00 2.60
CA THR A 28 22.51 11.82 1.37
C THR A 28 21.65 11.74 0.11
N ILE A 29 20.32 11.74 0.26
CA ILE A 29 19.36 11.54 -0.83
C ILE A 29 18.35 12.68 -0.87
N ALA A 30 18.09 13.19 -2.07
CA ALA A 30 17.03 14.17 -2.32
C ALA A 30 15.86 13.51 -3.07
N LEU A 31 14.65 13.62 -2.53
CA LEU A 31 13.43 13.21 -3.22
C LEU A 31 13.05 14.25 -4.28
N ASP A 32 12.55 13.79 -5.42
CA ASP A 32 11.97 14.67 -6.44
C ASP A 32 10.65 15.28 -5.92
N PRO A 33 10.42 16.60 -6.09
CA PRO A 33 9.23 17.26 -5.55
C PRO A 33 7.92 16.81 -6.20
N HIS A 34 7.97 16.24 -7.40
CA HIS A 34 6.80 15.84 -8.18
C HIS A 34 6.54 14.34 -8.10
N VAL A 35 7.59 13.51 -8.24
CA VAL A 35 7.50 12.05 -8.34
C VAL A 35 8.14 11.31 -7.16
N LEU A 36 8.69 12.04 -6.18
CA LEU A 36 9.35 11.51 -4.99
C LEU A 36 10.54 10.61 -5.33
N HIS A 37 10.37 9.30 -5.22
CA HIS A 37 11.41 8.30 -5.41
C HIS A 37 11.25 7.53 -6.74
N ALA A 38 10.25 7.84 -7.57
CA ALA A 38 10.00 7.09 -8.81
C ALA A 38 11.17 7.20 -9.81
N GLY A 39 11.86 8.34 -9.82
CA GLY A 39 13.04 8.55 -10.68
C GLY A 39 14.31 7.86 -10.19
N PHE A 40 14.33 7.31 -8.96
CA PHE A 40 15.56 6.77 -8.36
C PHE A 40 16.11 5.55 -9.12
N ILE A 41 15.26 4.84 -9.85
CA ILE A 41 15.67 3.71 -10.69
C ILE A 41 16.66 4.12 -11.80
N TYR A 42 16.79 5.41 -12.12
CA TYR A 42 17.69 5.89 -13.17
C TYR A 42 19.07 6.33 -12.69
N SER A 43 19.23 6.64 -11.40
CA SER A 43 20.54 7.00 -10.81
C SER A 43 21.15 5.80 -10.08
N ALA A 44 22.49 5.74 -9.99
CA ALA A 44 23.17 4.67 -9.26
C ALA A 44 22.82 4.71 -7.76
N SER A 45 22.99 5.87 -7.12
CA SER A 45 22.66 6.05 -5.69
C SER A 45 21.19 5.81 -5.38
N GLY A 46 20.28 6.26 -6.26
CA GLY A 46 18.85 6.01 -6.11
C GLY A 46 18.50 4.53 -6.20
N ARG A 47 19.07 3.80 -7.17
CA ARG A 47 18.91 2.35 -7.29
C ARG A 47 19.45 1.62 -6.07
N ASP A 48 20.64 2.00 -5.60
CA ASP A 48 21.27 1.37 -4.44
C ASP A 48 20.43 1.58 -3.18
N ALA A 49 19.88 2.79 -2.98
CA ALA A 49 18.99 3.10 -1.88
C ALA A 49 17.69 2.29 -1.93
N LEU A 50 17.01 2.24 -3.09
CA LEU A 50 15.82 1.43 -3.27
C LEU A 50 16.11 -0.04 -3.02
N ARG A 51 17.17 -0.57 -3.64
CA ARG A 51 17.58 -1.97 -3.49
C ARG A 51 17.87 -2.29 -2.02
N GLY A 52 18.60 -1.45 -1.31
CA GLY A 52 18.86 -1.62 0.12
C GLY A 52 17.59 -1.70 0.96
N LEU A 53 16.59 -0.87 0.68
CA LEU A 53 15.30 -0.90 1.39
C LEU A 53 14.49 -2.15 1.06
N TYR A 54 14.30 -2.47 -0.23
CA TYR A 54 13.55 -3.65 -0.64
C TYR A 54 14.20 -4.94 -0.15
N THR A 55 15.53 -5.06 -0.21
CA THR A 55 16.27 -6.22 0.31
C THR A 55 15.97 -6.45 1.79
N GLN A 56 15.99 -5.41 2.62
CA GLN A 56 15.65 -5.55 4.04
C GLN A 56 14.27 -6.18 4.25
N TYR A 57 13.27 -5.77 3.48
CA TYR A 57 11.90 -6.29 3.63
C TYR A 57 11.73 -7.69 3.03
N LEU A 58 12.35 -7.97 1.88
CA LEU A 58 12.33 -9.29 1.25
C LEU A 58 13.07 -10.33 2.10
N ASP A 59 14.19 -9.96 2.72
CA ASP A 59 14.96 -10.82 3.63
C ASP A 59 14.14 -11.20 4.87
N ILE A 60 13.35 -10.27 5.41
CA ILE A 60 12.42 -10.54 6.52
C ILE A 60 11.38 -11.57 6.11
N GLY A 61 10.72 -11.37 4.96
CA GLY A 61 9.72 -12.31 4.46
C GLY A 61 10.32 -13.70 4.21
N LYS A 62 11.52 -13.76 3.62
CA LYS A 62 12.26 -15.01 3.38
C LYS A 62 12.59 -15.73 4.68
N ALA A 63 13.16 -15.02 5.66
CA ALA A 63 13.53 -15.58 6.95
C ALA A 63 12.32 -16.11 7.73
N ALA A 64 11.15 -15.47 7.57
CA ALA A 64 9.91 -15.91 8.18
C ALA A 64 9.17 -17.00 7.39
N ASP A 65 9.57 -17.29 6.15
CA ASP A 65 8.81 -18.10 5.18
C ASP A 65 7.35 -17.65 5.11
N LEU A 66 7.15 -16.35 4.94
CA LEU A 66 5.83 -15.72 4.74
C LEU A 66 5.78 -15.11 3.35
N PRO A 67 4.65 -15.20 2.62
CA PRO A 67 4.50 -14.46 1.38
C PRO A 67 4.66 -12.95 1.60
N MET A 68 5.24 -12.28 0.61
CA MET A 68 5.57 -10.86 0.69
C MET A 68 5.04 -10.11 -0.52
N ILE A 69 4.35 -9.00 -0.28
CA ILE A 69 4.01 -7.99 -1.28
C ILE A 69 5.03 -6.85 -1.19
N VAL A 70 5.62 -6.50 -2.32
CA VAL A 70 6.39 -5.26 -2.48
C VAL A 70 5.77 -4.45 -3.61
N CYS A 71 5.69 -3.14 -3.44
CA CYS A 71 5.03 -2.25 -4.38
C CYS A 71 6.06 -1.49 -5.20
N THR A 72 5.77 -1.27 -6.48
CA THR A 72 6.62 -0.45 -7.34
C THR A 72 6.78 0.96 -6.78
N PRO A 73 7.94 1.62 -6.95
CA PRO A 73 8.18 2.98 -6.49
C PRO A 73 7.42 4.04 -7.33
N THR A 74 6.15 3.82 -7.65
CA THR A 74 5.39 4.54 -8.69
C THR A 74 4.19 5.31 -8.14
N TRP A 75 4.04 5.45 -6.82
CA TRP A 75 2.88 6.12 -6.19
C TRP A 75 2.53 7.49 -6.81
N ARG A 76 3.53 8.26 -7.25
CA ARG A 76 3.38 9.56 -7.91
C ARG A 76 3.84 9.60 -9.38
N ALA A 77 3.96 8.45 -10.04
CA ALA A 77 4.45 8.33 -11.42
C ALA A 77 3.35 8.44 -12.50
N ASN A 78 2.37 9.34 -12.30
CA ASN A 78 1.37 9.65 -13.31
C ASN A 78 1.95 10.59 -14.39
N PRO A 79 1.37 10.62 -15.62
CA PRO A 79 1.94 11.38 -16.74
C PRO A 79 2.19 12.87 -16.45
N VAL A 80 1.28 13.54 -15.73
CA VAL A 80 1.40 14.96 -15.39
C VAL A 80 2.61 15.20 -14.48
N ARG A 81 2.81 14.34 -13.47
CA ARG A 81 3.95 14.44 -12.54
C ARG A 81 5.27 14.05 -13.20
N LEU A 82 5.27 13.02 -14.05
CA LEU A 82 6.44 12.63 -14.84
C LEU A 82 6.91 13.76 -15.76
N GLN A 83 5.98 14.47 -16.40
CA GLN A 83 6.30 15.65 -17.20
C GLN A 83 6.97 16.75 -16.38
N ARG A 84 6.41 17.07 -15.19
CA ARG A 84 6.99 18.08 -14.29
C ARG A 84 8.36 17.68 -13.74
N ALA A 85 8.61 16.39 -13.56
CA ALA A 85 9.90 15.84 -13.13
C ALA A 85 10.93 15.70 -14.28
N GLY A 86 10.58 16.06 -15.52
CA GLY A 86 11.47 15.89 -16.67
C GLY A 86 11.70 14.43 -17.07
N LEU A 87 10.76 13.53 -16.75
CA LEU A 87 10.82 12.09 -17.00
C LEU A 87 9.78 11.63 -18.05
N ALA A 88 9.23 12.54 -18.84
CA ALA A 88 8.20 12.22 -19.84
C ALA A 88 8.68 11.31 -20.98
N ASP A 89 9.99 11.29 -21.25
CA ASP A 89 10.63 10.42 -22.25
C ASP A 89 10.94 9.01 -21.71
N LYS A 90 10.72 8.77 -20.42
CA LYS A 90 10.98 7.50 -19.75
C LYS A 90 9.71 6.71 -19.49
N ASP A 91 9.80 5.38 -19.61
CA ASP A 91 8.72 4.48 -19.16
C ASP A 91 8.94 4.08 -17.69
N VAL A 92 8.83 5.08 -16.80
CA VAL A 92 9.08 4.91 -15.35
C VAL A 92 8.27 3.79 -14.73
N ASN A 93 7.03 3.59 -15.17
CA ASN A 93 6.17 2.54 -14.62
C ASN A 93 6.67 1.16 -15.01
N ARG A 94 7.02 0.93 -16.29
CA ARG A 94 7.53 -0.37 -16.74
C ARG A 94 8.92 -0.66 -16.19
N ASP A 95 9.79 0.34 -16.13
CA ASP A 95 11.15 0.17 -15.64
C ASP A 95 11.18 -0.08 -14.12
N ALA A 96 10.25 0.51 -13.36
CA ALA A 96 10.05 0.20 -11.95
C ALA A 96 9.61 -1.26 -11.72
N VAL A 97 8.73 -1.80 -12.58
CA VAL A 97 8.33 -3.22 -12.53
C VAL A 97 9.51 -4.12 -12.87
N ARG A 98 10.28 -3.80 -13.91
CA ARG A 98 11.50 -4.55 -14.28
C ARG A 98 12.53 -4.56 -13.15
N PHE A 99 12.73 -3.43 -12.48
CA PHE A 99 13.62 -3.31 -11.33
C PHE A 99 13.22 -4.29 -10.21
N LEU A 100 11.95 -4.29 -9.79
CA LEU A 100 11.48 -5.22 -8.77
C LEU A 100 11.45 -6.68 -9.24
N ALA A 101 11.14 -6.94 -10.52
CA ALA A 101 11.16 -8.28 -11.08
C ALA A 101 12.58 -8.88 -11.08
N ALA A 102 13.59 -8.06 -11.40
CA ALA A 102 15.00 -8.45 -11.30
C ALA A 102 15.36 -8.79 -9.84
N MET A 103 15.01 -7.90 -8.89
CA MET A 103 15.23 -8.17 -7.46
C MET A 103 14.54 -9.45 -7.01
N ARG A 104 13.27 -9.66 -7.35
CA ARG A 104 12.53 -10.89 -7.04
C ARG A 104 13.27 -12.14 -7.57
N GLY A 105 13.84 -12.07 -8.77
CA GLY A 105 14.60 -13.17 -9.38
C GLY A 105 15.84 -13.59 -8.57
N GLU A 106 16.43 -12.68 -7.79
CA GLU A 106 17.60 -12.96 -6.95
C GLU A 106 17.26 -13.84 -5.72
N TYR A 107 15.97 -14.02 -5.40
CA TYR A 107 15.52 -14.73 -4.19
C TYR A 107 15.34 -16.25 -4.36
N GLY A 108 15.72 -16.83 -5.51
CA GLY A 108 15.67 -18.27 -5.75
C GLY A 108 14.25 -18.84 -5.61
N GLU A 109 14.09 -19.95 -4.89
CA GLU A 109 12.76 -20.56 -4.67
C GLU A 109 11.77 -19.61 -3.97
N TYR A 110 12.26 -18.72 -3.11
CA TYR A 110 11.42 -17.75 -2.42
C TYR A 110 10.80 -16.71 -3.37
N ALA A 111 11.34 -16.53 -4.57
CA ALA A 111 10.76 -15.66 -5.60
C ALA A 111 9.28 -15.97 -5.88
N GLY A 112 8.88 -17.25 -5.81
CA GLY A 112 7.50 -17.69 -5.98
C GLY A 112 6.53 -17.30 -4.84
N ARG A 113 7.04 -16.63 -3.80
CA ARG A 113 6.28 -16.08 -2.66
C ARG A 113 6.35 -14.54 -2.60
N VAL A 114 6.97 -13.90 -3.59
CA VAL A 114 7.10 -12.45 -3.69
C VAL A 114 6.18 -11.93 -4.79
N PHE A 115 5.21 -11.10 -4.41
CA PHE A 115 4.24 -10.49 -5.31
C PHE A 115 4.55 -9.00 -5.48
N ILE A 116 4.60 -8.55 -6.72
CA ILE A 116 4.89 -7.18 -7.12
C ILE A 116 3.55 -6.49 -7.40
N GLY A 117 3.21 -5.51 -6.55
CA GLY A 117 2.07 -4.63 -6.74
C GLY A 117 2.44 -3.39 -7.55
N GLY A 118 1.72 -3.14 -8.64
CA GLY A 118 1.81 -1.87 -9.37
C GLY A 118 1.13 -0.74 -8.60
N LEU A 119 1.91 0.13 -7.97
CA LEU A 119 1.39 1.15 -7.06
C LEU A 119 0.97 2.44 -7.77
N VAL A 120 -0.27 2.86 -7.48
CA VAL A 120 -0.88 4.12 -7.95
C VAL A 120 -1.37 4.91 -6.74
N GLY A 121 -1.16 6.22 -6.72
CA GLY A 121 -1.70 7.14 -5.72
C GLY A 121 -2.89 7.95 -6.25
N CYS A 122 -3.48 8.78 -5.39
CA CYS A 122 -4.45 9.79 -5.83
C CYS A 122 -3.78 10.87 -6.72
N ALA A 123 -4.58 11.59 -7.50
CA ALA A 123 -4.09 12.64 -8.38
C ALA A 123 -3.50 13.83 -7.59
N GLY A 124 -4.27 14.31 -6.60
CA GLY A 124 -3.96 15.46 -5.75
C GLY A 124 -3.12 15.13 -4.52
N ASP A 125 -3.24 15.95 -3.47
CA ASP A 125 -2.72 15.63 -2.16
C ASP A 125 -3.59 14.58 -1.43
N ALA A 126 -2.95 13.56 -0.87
CA ALA A 126 -3.61 12.42 -0.25
C ALA A 126 -4.29 12.76 1.10
N TYR A 127 -4.07 13.96 1.64
CA TYR A 127 -4.72 14.44 2.85
C TYR A 127 -5.67 15.63 2.58
N LYS A 128 -5.88 16.00 1.31
CA LYS A 128 -6.82 17.04 0.90
C LYS A 128 -7.90 16.45 -0.02
N PRO A 129 -8.94 15.80 0.54
CA PRO A 129 -9.98 15.15 -0.26
C PRO A 129 -10.71 16.09 -1.23
N GLY A 130 -10.70 17.41 -0.99
CA GLY A 130 -11.27 18.40 -1.89
C GLY A 130 -10.50 18.60 -3.21
N GLU A 131 -9.27 18.09 -3.32
CA GLU A 131 -8.48 18.10 -4.57
C GLU A 131 -8.75 16.86 -5.45
N ALA A 132 -9.61 15.94 -4.99
CA ALA A 132 -9.89 14.69 -5.68
C ALA A 132 -10.65 14.90 -7.00
N LEU A 133 -10.33 14.06 -7.99
CA LEU A 133 -11.03 14.05 -9.28
C LEU A 133 -12.38 13.33 -9.18
N GLY A 134 -13.36 13.78 -9.96
CA GLY A 134 -14.61 13.02 -10.12
C GLY A 134 -14.39 11.70 -10.85
N ALA A 135 -15.25 10.69 -10.61
CA ALA A 135 -15.04 9.31 -11.07
C ALA A 135 -14.69 9.15 -12.57
N LYS A 136 -15.42 9.82 -13.47
CA LYS A 136 -15.14 9.74 -14.92
C LYS A 136 -13.78 10.33 -15.30
N GLU A 137 -13.41 11.43 -14.66
CA GLU A 137 -12.13 12.09 -14.88
C GLU A 137 -10.98 11.28 -14.29
N ALA A 138 -11.15 10.76 -13.07
CA ALA A 138 -10.22 9.86 -12.41
C ALA A 138 -9.93 8.61 -13.28
N ALA A 139 -10.95 7.99 -13.87
CA ALA A 139 -10.76 6.83 -14.75
C ALA A 139 -9.87 7.16 -15.97
N ARG A 140 -10.06 8.34 -16.57
CA ARG A 140 -9.22 8.81 -17.69
C ARG A 140 -7.81 9.14 -17.22
N PHE A 141 -7.67 9.84 -16.10
CA PHE A 141 -6.39 10.30 -15.57
C PHE A 141 -5.47 9.13 -15.19
N HIS A 142 -6.01 8.17 -14.43
CA HIS A 142 -5.25 7.04 -13.91
C HIS A 142 -5.01 5.93 -14.95
N GLY A 143 -5.82 5.89 -16.02
CA GLY A 143 -5.79 4.84 -17.02
C GLY A 143 -4.45 4.66 -17.74
N ALA A 144 -3.67 5.72 -17.95
CA ALA A 144 -2.36 5.60 -18.60
C ALA A 144 -1.36 4.83 -17.70
N GLN A 145 -1.32 5.18 -16.42
CA GLN A 145 -0.40 4.57 -15.46
C GLN A 145 -0.78 3.11 -15.18
N THR A 146 -2.07 2.82 -14.93
CA THR A 146 -2.52 1.46 -14.63
C THR A 146 -2.26 0.51 -15.80
N LYS A 147 -2.50 0.96 -17.05
CA LYS A 147 -2.19 0.17 -18.25
C LYS A 147 -0.69 -0.09 -18.40
N ALA A 148 0.16 0.90 -18.15
CA ALA A 148 1.61 0.72 -18.23
C ALA A 148 2.12 -0.31 -17.22
N LEU A 149 1.63 -0.24 -15.97
CA LEU A 149 1.97 -1.21 -14.91
C LEU A 149 1.46 -2.61 -15.26
N ALA A 150 0.21 -2.75 -15.70
CA ALA A 150 -0.37 -4.03 -16.11
C ALA A 150 0.40 -4.67 -17.29
N ALA A 151 0.70 -3.88 -18.33
CA ALA A 151 1.47 -4.33 -19.50
C ALA A 151 2.95 -4.63 -19.20
N ALA A 152 3.44 -4.21 -18.02
CA ALA A 152 4.77 -4.56 -17.54
C ALA A 152 4.81 -5.89 -16.78
N GLY A 153 3.67 -6.49 -16.46
CA GLY A 153 3.59 -7.82 -15.85
C GLY A 153 3.65 -7.83 -14.32
N VAL A 154 3.05 -6.83 -13.66
CA VAL A 154 2.79 -6.88 -12.21
C VAL A 154 1.86 -8.05 -11.86
N ASP A 155 1.98 -8.59 -10.65
CA ASP A 155 1.08 -9.66 -10.18
C ASP A 155 -0.32 -9.11 -9.90
N PHE A 156 -0.41 -7.84 -9.48
CA PHE A 156 -1.66 -7.12 -9.29
C PHE A 156 -1.43 -5.60 -9.30
N LEU A 157 -2.50 -4.81 -9.39
CA LEU A 157 -2.47 -3.36 -9.21
C LEU A 157 -2.94 -2.97 -7.80
N LEU A 158 -2.30 -1.97 -7.20
CA LEU A 158 -2.71 -1.41 -5.92
C LEU A 158 -2.85 0.10 -6.05
N ALA A 159 -4.03 0.63 -5.75
CA ALA A 159 -4.20 2.05 -5.53
C ALA A 159 -4.31 2.34 -4.04
N ALA A 160 -3.41 3.16 -3.51
CA ALA A 160 -3.27 3.35 -2.07
C ALA A 160 -3.24 4.81 -1.64
N THR A 161 -3.62 5.02 -0.38
CA THR A 161 -3.77 6.33 0.26
C THR A 161 -4.87 7.15 -0.42
N LEU A 162 -6.02 6.52 -0.66
CA LEU A 162 -7.15 7.16 -1.34
C LEU A 162 -8.00 7.95 -0.32
N PRO A 163 -8.12 9.28 -0.47
CA PRO A 163 -8.89 10.10 0.47
C PRO A 163 -10.36 10.25 0.12
N ASN A 164 -10.75 9.90 -1.11
CA ASN A 164 -12.05 10.23 -1.69
C ASN A 164 -12.67 9.04 -2.44
N ALA A 165 -13.96 8.80 -2.21
CA ALA A 165 -14.69 7.66 -2.79
C ALA A 165 -14.92 7.81 -4.31
N GLY A 166 -15.21 9.03 -4.77
CA GLY A 166 -15.45 9.33 -6.19
C GLY A 166 -14.20 9.10 -7.05
N GLU A 167 -13.04 9.56 -6.59
CA GLU A 167 -11.77 9.28 -7.27
C GLU A 167 -11.45 7.78 -7.25
N ALA A 168 -11.65 7.12 -6.09
CA ALA A 168 -11.42 5.68 -5.96
C ALA A 168 -12.30 4.86 -6.93
N GLN A 169 -13.55 5.25 -7.15
CA GLN A 169 -14.43 4.64 -8.14
C GLN A 169 -13.87 4.77 -9.57
N GLY A 170 -13.32 5.93 -9.92
CA GLY A 170 -12.67 6.13 -11.21
C GLY A 170 -11.41 5.29 -11.37
N ILE A 171 -10.57 5.22 -10.32
CA ILE A 171 -9.39 4.34 -10.31
C ILE A 171 -9.80 2.87 -10.47
N ALA A 172 -10.84 2.43 -9.77
CA ALA A 172 -11.37 1.08 -9.88
C ALA A 172 -11.76 0.75 -11.32
N ALA A 173 -12.47 1.65 -12.00
CA ALA A 173 -12.83 1.47 -13.40
C ALA A 173 -11.60 1.38 -14.32
N ALA A 174 -10.56 2.19 -14.08
CA ALA A 174 -9.31 2.14 -14.83
C ALA A 174 -8.52 0.84 -14.60
N MET A 175 -8.50 0.32 -13.37
CA MET A 175 -7.81 -0.92 -13.03
C MET A 175 -8.58 -2.15 -13.53
N ALA A 176 -9.91 -2.19 -13.38
CA ALA A 176 -10.76 -3.26 -13.89
C ALA A 176 -10.61 -3.44 -15.41
N ALA A 177 -10.44 -2.35 -16.15
CA ALA A 177 -10.20 -2.39 -17.60
C ALA A 177 -8.86 -3.06 -18.00
N CYS A 178 -7.91 -3.19 -17.07
CA CYS A 178 -6.60 -3.80 -17.33
C CYS A 178 -6.61 -5.33 -17.26
N ARG A 179 -7.69 -5.95 -16.75
CA ARG A 179 -7.84 -7.42 -16.63
C ARG A 179 -6.70 -8.12 -15.88
N VAL A 180 -6.10 -7.42 -14.92
CA VAL A 180 -5.20 -7.98 -13.90
C VAL A 180 -5.88 -7.82 -12.54
N PRO A 181 -5.62 -8.69 -11.56
CA PRO A 181 -6.15 -8.52 -10.21
C PRO A 181 -5.77 -7.15 -9.66
N TYR A 182 -6.64 -6.56 -8.84
CA TYR A 182 -6.36 -5.27 -8.24
C TYR A 182 -7.02 -5.10 -6.88
N ALA A 183 -6.47 -4.18 -6.08
CA ALA A 183 -6.96 -3.83 -4.77
C ALA A 183 -6.91 -2.31 -4.56
N LEU A 184 -7.73 -1.82 -3.64
CA LEU A 184 -7.77 -0.40 -3.26
C LEU A 184 -7.54 -0.24 -1.77
N SER A 185 -6.81 0.80 -1.37
CA SER A 185 -6.50 1.09 0.02
C SER A 185 -6.87 2.52 0.40
N PHE A 186 -7.66 2.65 1.46
CA PHE A 186 -8.19 3.93 1.93
C PHE A 186 -7.46 4.45 3.16
N VAL A 187 -7.50 5.77 3.32
CA VAL A 187 -7.25 6.42 4.62
C VAL A 187 -8.60 6.60 5.31
N VAL A 188 -8.72 6.07 6.53
CA VAL A 188 -9.97 6.09 7.30
C VAL A 188 -9.79 6.81 8.63
N LYS A 189 -10.86 7.46 9.09
CA LYS A 189 -10.97 8.02 10.43
C LYS A 189 -11.56 6.97 11.39
N GLY A 190 -11.38 7.16 12.69
CA GLY A 190 -11.90 6.25 13.73
C GLY A 190 -13.43 6.08 13.72
N ASP A 191 -14.17 7.01 13.11
CA ASP A 191 -15.62 6.91 12.91
C ASP A 191 -16.05 5.98 11.75
N GLY A 192 -15.10 5.35 11.05
CA GLY A 192 -15.39 4.44 9.93
C GLY A 192 -15.61 5.14 8.59
N ARG A 193 -15.23 6.42 8.46
CA ARG A 193 -15.36 7.20 7.22
C ARG A 193 -14.02 7.45 6.56
N LEU A 194 -14.03 7.63 5.24
CA LEU A 194 -12.91 8.17 4.47
C LEU A 194 -12.67 9.64 4.84
N LEU A 195 -11.57 10.22 4.36
CA LEU A 195 -11.27 11.64 4.62
C LEU A 195 -12.32 12.59 4.02
N ASP A 196 -12.96 12.22 2.90
CA ASP A 196 -14.08 12.97 2.32
C ASP A 196 -15.40 12.85 3.09
N GLY A 197 -15.45 12.03 4.16
CA GLY A 197 -16.63 11.80 4.99
C GLY A 197 -17.54 10.66 4.51
N THR A 198 -17.28 10.05 3.36
CA THR A 198 -18.03 8.88 2.88
C THR A 198 -17.80 7.71 3.83
N ALA A 199 -18.84 6.96 4.19
CA ALA A 199 -18.66 5.77 5.02
C ALA A 199 -17.92 4.69 4.24
N LEU A 200 -17.00 3.96 4.89
CA LEU A 200 -16.17 2.96 4.22
C LEU A 200 -16.99 1.88 3.49
N HIS A 201 -18.09 1.44 4.10
CA HIS A 201 -18.99 0.45 3.50
C HIS A 201 -19.72 1.00 2.27
N ASP A 202 -20.15 2.27 2.28
CA ASP A 202 -20.78 2.92 1.13
C ASP A 202 -19.80 3.03 -0.04
N ALA A 203 -18.54 3.41 0.24
CA ALA A 203 -17.50 3.48 -0.78
C ALA A 203 -17.23 2.10 -1.41
N VAL A 204 -17.08 1.06 -0.58
CA VAL A 204 -16.87 -0.32 -1.06
C VAL A 204 -18.06 -0.80 -1.89
N ALA A 205 -19.29 -0.61 -1.42
CA ALA A 205 -20.49 -1.04 -2.13
C ALA A 205 -20.66 -0.31 -3.46
N ALA A 206 -20.45 1.01 -3.48
CA ALA A 206 -20.53 1.82 -4.69
C ALA A 206 -19.47 1.39 -5.73
N ILE A 207 -18.24 1.12 -5.29
CA ILE A 207 -17.16 0.65 -6.17
C ILE A 207 -17.50 -0.73 -6.73
N ASP A 208 -17.82 -1.70 -5.88
CA ASP A 208 -18.15 -3.08 -6.29
C ASP A 208 -19.33 -3.10 -7.29
N ALA A 209 -20.32 -2.22 -7.13
CA ALA A 209 -21.46 -2.09 -8.05
C ALA A 209 -21.15 -1.32 -9.36
N SER A 210 -20.08 -0.54 -9.40
CA SER A 210 -19.75 0.35 -10.53
C SER A 210 -18.86 -0.29 -11.61
N VAL A 211 -18.30 -1.47 -11.33
CA VAL A 211 -17.34 -2.15 -12.21
C VAL A 211 -17.75 -3.60 -12.46
N ASN A 212 -17.42 -4.13 -13.64
CA ASN A 212 -17.74 -5.52 -13.99
C ASN A 212 -16.87 -6.54 -13.23
N ALA A 213 -15.63 -6.16 -12.91
CA ALA A 213 -14.69 -6.96 -12.14
C ALA A 213 -14.34 -6.16 -10.88
N PRO A 214 -14.92 -6.45 -9.71
CA PRO A 214 -14.66 -5.71 -8.48
C PRO A 214 -13.22 -5.91 -7.98
N PRO A 215 -12.69 -5.01 -7.13
CA PRO A 215 -11.40 -5.22 -6.48
C PRO A 215 -11.36 -6.59 -5.77
N LEU A 216 -10.25 -7.31 -5.87
CA LEU A 216 -10.09 -8.60 -5.21
C LEU A 216 -10.28 -8.44 -3.69
N PHE A 217 -9.75 -7.36 -3.14
CA PHE A 217 -9.95 -6.94 -1.77
C PHE A 217 -9.69 -5.44 -1.62
N TYR A 218 -9.99 -4.95 -0.42
CA TYR A 218 -9.68 -3.61 0.03
C TYR A 218 -8.70 -3.65 1.21
N MET A 219 -8.03 -2.53 1.44
CA MET A 219 -7.13 -2.33 2.55
C MET A 219 -7.38 -0.97 3.21
N VAL A 220 -6.79 -0.81 4.39
CA VAL A 220 -6.61 0.49 5.02
C VAL A 220 -5.11 0.75 5.12
N ASN A 221 -4.67 1.96 4.80
CA ASN A 221 -3.27 2.34 4.92
C ASN A 221 -3.09 3.75 5.50
N CYS A 222 -1.90 3.98 6.04
CA CYS A 222 -1.49 5.25 6.62
C CYS A 222 -2.41 5.74 7.74
N VAL A 223 -2.86 4.80 8.56
CA VAL A 223 -3.57 5.04 9.83
C VAL A 223 -2.94 4.21 10.92
N HIS A 224 -3.03 4.66 12.16
CA HIS A 224 -2.62 3.87 13.31
C HIS A 224 -3.57 2.68 13.52
N PRO A 225 -3.11 1.49 14.00
CA PRO A 225 -3.99 0.34 14.18
C PRO A 225 -5.14 0.57 15.17
N THR A 226 -5.01 1.49 16.13
CA THR A 226 -6.14 1.84 17.03
C THR A 226 -7.26 2.53 16.27
N ALA A 227 -6.95 3.51 15.41
CA ALA A 227 -7.93 4.17 14.57
C ALA A 227 -8.58 3.19 13.58
N CYS A 228 -7.80 2.24 13.04
CA CYS A 228 -8.34 1.17 12.20
C CYS A 228 -9.32 0.26 12.98
N GLU A 229 -8.99 -0.08 14.22
CA GLU A 229 -9.87 -0.87 15.09
C GLU A 229 -11.17 -0.15 15.40
N GLU A 230 -11.11 1.14 15.73
CA GLU A 230 -12.28 2.00 15.96
C GLU A 230 -13.16 2.05 14.70
N ALA A 231 -12.54 2.30 13.53
CA ALA A 231 -13.20 2.38 12.25
C ALA A 231 -13.97 1.09 11.92
N PHE A 232 -13.39 -0.08 12.20
CA PHE A 232 -14.01 -1.38 11.96
C PHE A 232 -15.01 -1.77 13.06
N ALA A 233 -14.83 -1.28 14.28
CA ALA A 233 -15.76 -1.49 15.39
C ALA A 233 -17.02 -0.61 15.31
N SER A 234 -17.01 0.43 14.46
CA SER A 234 -18.18 1.29 14.24
C SER A 234 -19.40 0.49 13.80
N GLU A 235 -20.58 0.94 14.19
CA GLU A 235 -21.85 0.26 13.90
C GLU A 235 -22.03 0.05 12.38
N ALA A 236 -21.76 1.10 11.61
CA ALA A 236 -21.78 1.08 10.16
C ALA A 236 -20.89 -0.04 9.58
N SER A 237 -19.64 -0.14 10.03
CA SER A 237 -18.72 -1.18 9.57
C SER A 237 -19.17 -2.60 9.94
N ARG A 238 -19.70 -2.78 11.15
CA ARG A 238 -20.15 -4.09 11.66
C ARG A 238 -21.39 -4.60 10.95
N ALA A 239 -22.38 -3.74 10.73
CA ALA A 239 -23.63 -4.11 10.07
C ALA A 239 -23.40 -4.64 8.63
N HIS A 240 -22.37 -4.13 7.96
CA HIS A 240 -22.07 -4.44 6.56
C HIS A 240 -20.95 -5.47 6.37
N ARG A 241 -20.49 -6.15 7.45
CA ARG A 241 -19.43 -7.18 7.40
C ARG A 241 -18.18 -6.70 6.65
N ILE A 242 -17.81 -5.42 6.81
CA ILE A 242 -16.78 -4.76 5.99
C ILE A 242 -15.42 -5.48 6.05
N ALA A 243 -15.15 -6.13 7.19
CA ALA A 243 -13.97 -6.94 7.45
C ALA A 243 -13.76 -8.11 6.45
N GLU A 244 -14.80 -8.56 5.75
CA GLU A 244 -14.70 -9.59 4.71
C GLU A 244 -14.15 -9.05 3.38
N ARG A 245 -14.35 -7.75 3.12
CA ARG A 245 -13.84 -7.05 1.94
C ARG A 245 -12.53 -6.34 2.23
N VAL A 246 -12.37 -5.78 3.43
CA VAL A 246 -11.19 -5.03 3.86
C VAL A 246 -10.26 -5.93 4.68
N ILE A 247 -9.32 -6.59 4.01
CA ILE A 247 -8.49 -7.66 4.60
C ILE A 247 -7.05 -7.24 4.89
N GLY A 248 -6.67 -6.00 4.53
CA GLY A 248 -5.30 -5.52 4.67
C GLY A 248 -5.14 -4.25 5.49
N LEU A 249 -4.00 -4.16 6.19
CA LEU A 249 -3.60 -3.02 6.99
C LEU A 249 -2.11 -2.69 6.76
N GLN A 250 -1.83 -1.51 6.23
CA GLN A 250 -0.49 -0.91 6.20
C GLN A 250 -0.44 0.27 7.18
N ALA A 251 0.01 -0.03 8.40
CA ALA A 251 -0.17 0.85 9.55
C ALA A 251 0.87 1.98 9.62
N ASN A 252 0.42 3.18 10.02
CA ASN A 252 1.34 4.19 10.53
C ASN A 252 1.84 3.80 11.93
N ALA A 253 3.08 4.15 12.24
CA ALA A 253 3.66 3.93 13.56
C ALA A 253 3.28 4.98 14.59
N SER A 254 2.69 6.11 14.20
CA SER A 254 2.20 7.13 15.15
C SER A 254 0.69 7.22 15.13
N SER A 255 0.10 7.46 16.30
CA SER A 255 -1.31 7.81 16.47
C SER A 255 -1.61 9.29 16.21
N LYS A 256 -0.57 10.13 16.04
CA LYS A 256 -0.71 11.56 15.76
C LYS A 256 -1.16 11.82 14.33
N SER A 257 -1.89 12.92 14.12
CA SER A 257 -2.28 13.39 12.79
C SER A 257 -1.07 13.89 11.99
N PRO A 258 -1.16 13.97 10.65
CA PRO A 258 -0.11 14.58 9.84
C PRO A 258 0.29 15.99 10.29
N GLU A 259 -0.68 16.80 10.73
CA GLU A 259 -0.47 18.16 11.24
C GLU A 259 0.26 18.16 12.59
N GLU A 260 -0.04 17.20 13.48
CA GLU A 260 0.64 17.05 14.77
C GLU A 260 2.08 16.52 14.63
N LEU A 261 2.35 15.79 13.53
CA LEU A 261 3.69 15.33 13.17
C LEU A 261 4.52 16.42 12.48
N ASP A 262 3.85 17.40 11.86
CA ASP A 262 4.53 18.52 11.21
C ASP A 262 5.27 19.39 12.25
N GLY A 263 6.53 19.71 11.96
CA GLY A 263 7.39 20.47 12.88
C GLY A 263 8.01 19.69 14.05
N LEU A 264 7.77 18.37 14.18
CA LEU A 264 8.51 17.57 15.17
C LEU A 264 9.99 17.43 14.76
N GLY A 265 10.90 17.80 15.65
CA GLY A 265 12.36 17.67 15.43
C GLY A 265 12.88 16.23 15.49
N GLN A 266 12.04 15.27 15.85
CA GLN A 266 12.35 13.84 15.89
C GLN A 266 11.18 13.04 15.34
N LEU A 267 11.47 11.83 14.83
CA LEU A 267 10.44 10.87 14.47
C LEU A 267 9.61 10.51 15.71
N ASP A 268 8.31 10.71 15.62
CA ASP A 268 7.33 10.08 16.50
C ASP A 268 6.88 8.76 15.89
N ALA A 269 7.26 7.64 16.51
CA ALA A 269 6.85 6.30 16.12
C ALA A 269 6.79 5.40 17.34
N ASP A 270 5.72 4.62 17.44
CA ASP A 270 5.60 3.53 18.38
C ASP A 270 6.75 2.55 18.22
N PRO A 271 7.27 1.98 19.32
CA PRO A 271 8.21 0.88 19.24
C PRO A 271 7.62 -0.30 18.44
N PRO A 272 8.46 -1.08 17.72
CA PRO A 272 8.03 -2.23 16.93
C PRO A 272 7.09 -3.21 17.63
N GLU A 273 7.33 -3.48 18.91
CA GLU A 273 6.50 -4.31 19.78
C GLU A 273 5.07 -3.76 19.93
N VAL A 274 4.96 -2.47 20.24
CA VAL A 274 3.69 -1.80 20.53
C VAL A 274 2.82 -1.79 19.28
N LEU A 275 3.39 -1.34 18.15
CA LEU A 275 2.70 -1.33 16.87
C LEU A 275 2.26 -2.74 16.45
N THR A 276 3.15 -3.73 16.57
CA THR A 276 2.83 -5.12 16.21
C THR A 276 1.68 -5.67 17.05
N ASN A 277 1.69 -5.45 18.37
CA ASN A 277 0.63 -5.92 19.25
C ASN A 277 -0.73 -5.29 18.88
N ALA A 278 -0.73 -4.02 18.48
CA ALA A 278 -1.92 -3.34 18.00
C ALA A 278 -2.43 -3.90 16.65
N MET A 279 -1.53 -4.10 15.67
CA MET A 279 -1.88 -4.73 14.39
C MET A 279 -2.44 -6.16 14.57
N LEU A 280 -1.84 -6.96 15.46
CA LEU A 280 -2.32 -8.32 15.72
C LEU A 280 -3.68 -8.34 16.44
N ARG A 281 -4.00 -7.31 17.21
CA ARG A 281 -5.33 -7.15 17.81
C ARG A 281 -6.39 -6.89 16.72
N VAL A 282 -6.11 -5.98 15.78
CA VAL A 282 -6.96 -5.75 14.59
C VAL A 282 -7.15 -7.05 13.83
N ARG A 283 -6.07 -7.79 13.56
CA ARG A 283 -6.14 -9.10 12.89
C ARG A 283 -7.04 -10.09 13.62
N ARG A 284 -6.85 -10.29 14.92
CA ARG A 284 -7.66 -11.26 15.68
C ARG A 284 -9.14 -10.90 15.69
N ARG A 285 -9.47 -9.61 15.72
CA ARG A 285 -10.84 -9.11 15.84
C ARG A 285 -11.56 -9.03 14.49
N PHE A 286 -10.85 -8.71 13.41
CA PHE A 286 -11.45 -8.42 12.10
C PHE A 286 -10.86 -9.25 10.95
N GLY A 287 -9.98 -10.21 11.21
CA GLY A 287 -9.49 -11.13 10.18
C GLY A 287 -8.50 -10.53 9.18
N THR A 288 -7.93 -9.35 9.43
CA THR A 288 -6.92 -8.77 8.55
C THR A 288 -5.71 -9.69 8.43
N ARG A 289 -5.27 -9.96 7.20
CA ARG A 289 -4.23 -10.95 6.88
C ARG A 289 -3.15 -10.42 5.94
N ILE A 290 -3.35 -9.28 5.30
CA ILE A 290 -2.30 -8.57 4.58
C ILE A 290 -1.77 -7.47 5.50
N LEU A 291 -0.56 -7.59 6.02
CA LEU A 291 -0.06 -6.73 7.10
C LEU A 291 1.30 -6.11 6.75
N GLY A 292 1.44 -4.80 6.94
CA GLY A 292 2.75 -4.14 6.95
C GLY A 292 2.65 -2.69 7.39
N GLY A 293 3.53 -1.84 6.88
CA GLY A 293 3.72 -0.49 7.42
C GLY A 293 3.55 0.62 6.39
N CYS A 294 3.15 1.80 6.87
CA CYS A 294 3.22 3.09 6.19
C CYS A 294 4.16 4.02 7.00
N CYS A 295 3.88 5.31 7.12
CA CYS A 295 4.75 6.29 7.76
C CYS A 295 5.06 5.93 9.23
N GLY A 296 6.28 6.22 9.65
CA GLY A 296 6.88 5.89 10.94
C GLY A 296 7.47 4.49 11.02
N THR A 297 7.17 3.60 10.05
CA THR A 297 7.63 2.21 10.08
C THR A 297 8.93 1.98 9.32
N ASP A 298 9.66 0.95 9.74
CA ASP A 298 10.90 0.50 9.09
C ASP A 298 11.04 -1.03 9.15
N HIS A 299 12.19 -1.55 8.72
CA HIS A 299 12.50 -2.98 8.74
C HIS A 299 12.37 -3.60 10.14
N ARG A 300 12.62 -2.86 11.24
CA ARG A 300 12.50 -3.38 12.61
C ARG A 300 11.05 -3.69 12.94
N HIS A 301 10.12 -2.85 12.49
CA HIS A 301 8.68 -3.06 12.65
C HIS A 301 8.21 -4.31 11.90
N ILE A 302 8.59 -4.43 10.62
CA ILE A 302 8.18 -5.57 9.79
C ILE A 302 8.81 -6.88 10.30
N ALA A 303 10.06 -6.86 10.78
CA ALA A 303 10.70 -8.02 11.38
C ALA A 303 9.98 -8.49 12.66
N TRP A 304 9.58 -7.55 13.52
CA TRP A 304 8.84 -7.86 14.74
C TRP A 304 7.46 -8.45 14.42
N LEU A 305 6.76 -7.87 13.45
CA LEU A 305 5.49 -8.36 12.94
C LEU A 305 5.60 -9.79 12.38
N ALA A 306 6.58 -10.03 11.49
CA ALA A 306 6.82 -11.33 10.88
C ALA A 306 7.06 -12.42 11.93
N ARG A 307 7.92 -12.13 12.92
CA ARG A 307 8.22 -13.03 14.04
C ARG A 307 6.95 -13.40 14.81
N ARG A 308 6.13 -12.41 15.19
CA ARG A 308 4.92 -12.66 16.00
C ARG A 308 3.81 -13.38 15.26
N VAL A 309 3.67 -13.12 13.97
CA VAL A 309 2.76 -13.87 13.10
C VAL A 309 3.14 -15.35 13.09
N LYS A 310 4.44 -15.68 12.98
CA LYS A 310 4.91 -17.08 13.02
C LYS A 310 4.74 -17.72 14.40
N GLU A 311 5.03 -17.00 15.48
CA GLU A 311 4.80 -17.49 16.84
C GLU A 311 3.32 -17.84 17.08
N SER A 312 2.40 -16.99 16.59
CA SER A 312 0.95 -17.20 16.76
C SER A 312 0.38 -18.32 15.89
N ALA A 313 1.10 -18.76 14.86
CA ALA A 313 0.69 -19.84 13.96
C ALA A 313 1.18 -21.22 14.40
N ARG A 314 2.07 -21.30 15.40
CA ARG A 314 2.52 -22.57 15.96
C ARG A 314 1.46 -23.10 16.94
N PRO A 315 1.10 -24.40 16.90
CA PRO A 315 0.32 -25.01 17.97
C PRO A 315 1.07 -24.83 19.29
N ILE A 316 0.35 -24.48 20.36
CA ILE A 316 0.90 -24.55 21.71
C ILE A 316 1.13 -26.04 21.98
N LEU A 317 2.39 -26.44 22.12
CA LEU A 317 2.80 -27.81 22.50
C LEU A 317 2.41 -28.09 23.95
#